data_AF-A0A7I8J956-F1
#
_entry.id   AF-A0A7I8J956-F1
#
_cell.length_a   1.000
_cell.length_b   1.000
_cell.length_c   1.000
_cell.angle_alpha   90.00
_cell.angle_beta   90.00
_cell.angle_gamma   90.00
#
_symmetry.space_group_name_H-M   'P 1'
#
loop_
_entity.id
_entity.type
_entity.pdbx_description
1 polymer ?
#
loop_
_entity_poly.entity_id
_entity_poly.type
_entity_poly.pdbx_seq_one_letter_code
_entity_poly.pdbx_strand_id
1 'polypeptide(L)'
;MESFFDEILKDTHACTHTHTCNPPGPDTSHTHTCFHVHTKILSAPTDGTADSEEKSTSKKRPFGNREAVRKYREKKKAWAASLEDEVAQLREHNRQLMKRLQGQAALEAEVMRLQVPAGGHQGED
;
A
#
# COMPACT_ATOMS: atom_id res chain seq x y z
N MET A 1 31.63 -15.28 -44.82
CA MET A 1 30.60 -14.30 -44.41
C MET A 1 30.11 -14.66 -43.00
N GLU A 2 31.03 -14.92 -42.07
CA GLU A 2 30.70 -15.36 -40.68
C GLU A 2 31.09 -14.31 -39.64
N SER A 3 31.85 -13.27 -40.01
CA SER A 3 32.40 -12.28 -39.08
C SER A 3 31.38 -11.26 -38.57
N PHE A 4 30.33 -10.95 -39.34
CA PHE A 4 29.31 -9.94 -38.97
C PHE A 4 28.36 -10.45 -37.87
N PHE A 5 27.91 -11.70 -37.99
CA PHE A 5 27.06 -12.31 -36.96
C PHE A 5 27.81 -12.50 -35.65
N ASP A 6 29.11 -12.79 -35.72
CA ASP A 6 29.97 -13.01 -34.56
C ASP A 6 30.24 -11.70 -33.79
N GLU A 7 30.27 -10.55 -34.47
CA GLU A 7 30.38 -9.22 -33.84
C GLU A 7 29.08 -8.80 -33.14
N ILE A 8 27.92 -9.11 -33.72
CA ILE A 8 26.60 -8.87 -33.10
C ILE A 8 26.43 -9.70 -31.82
N LEU A 9 26.85 -10.97 -31.85
CA LEU A 9 26.78 -11.85 -30.68
C LEU A 9 27.75 -11.42 -29.57
N LYS A 10 28.90 -10.83 -29.91
CA LYS A 10 29.88 -10.28 -28.95
C LYS A 10 29.35 -9.06 -28.18
N ASP A 11 28.44 -8.27 -28.77
CA ASP A 11 27.83 -7.08 -28.13
C ASP A 11 26.70 -7.45 -27.13
N THR A 12 26.45 -8.75 -26.92
CA THR A 12 25.45 -9.24 -25.96
C THR A 12 26.02 -9.18 -24.55
N HIS A 13 25.81 -8.07 -23.85
CA HIS A 13 26.33 -7.90 -22.50
C HIS A 13 25.43 -8.53 -21.45
N ALA A 14 25.96 -9.51 -20.72
CA ALA A 14 25.35 -10.02 -19.50
C ALA A 14 25.64 -9.06 -18.35
N CYS A 15 24.60 -8.55 -17.68
CA CYS A 15 24.74 -7.71 -16.51
C CYS A 15 24.22 -8.42 -15.26
N THR A 16 24.97 -8.30 -14.16
CA THR A 16 24.59 -8.88 -12.87
C THR A 16 24.27 -7.75 -11.91
N HIS A 17 23.06 -7.77 -11.36
CA HIS A 17 22.62 -6.77 -10.39
C HIS A 17 22.15 -7.43 -9.11
N THR A 18 22.36 -6.73 -8.00
CA THR A 18 21.82 -7.11 -6.69
C THR A 18 20.71 -6.14 -6.34
N HIS A 19 19.53 -6.68 -6.06
CA HIS A 19 18.37 -5.91 -5.63
C HIS A 19 17.97 -6.30 -4.22
N THR A 20 17.57 -5.31 -3.44
CA THR A 20 17.01 -5.48 -2.10
C THR A 20 15.50 -5.29 -2.19
N CYS A 21 14.74 -6.35 -1.95
CA CYS A 21 13.29 -6.30 -1.92
C CYS A 21 12.82 -6.12 -0.47
N ASN A 22 12.10 -5.03 -0.21
CA ASN A 22 11.48 -4.77 1.09
C ASN A 22 9.95 -4.94 0.95
N PRO A 23 9.42 -6.16 1.13
CA PRO A 23 7.99 -6.39 1.06
C PRO A 23 7.26 -5.65 2.20
N PRO A 24 5.99 -5.25 2.02
CA PRO A 24 5.21 -4.61 3.07
C PRO A 24 4.91 -5.61 4.19
N GLY A 25 5.70 -5.58 5.26
CA GLY A 25 5.57 -6.45 6.43
C GLY A 25 6.81 -6.32 7.33
N PRO A 26 6.70 -6.71 8.62
CA PRO A 26 7.71 -6.31 9.60
C PRO A 26 9.11 -6.89 9.35
N ASP A 27 9.30 -8.12 8.84
CA ASP A 27 10.63 -8.73 8.88
C ASP A 27 10.97 -9.73 7.75
N THR A 28 10.94 -9.34 6.48
CA THR A 28 11.59 -10.16 5.42
C THR A 28 12.19 -9.30 4.31
N SER A 29 13.10 -8.39 4.68
CA SER A 29 14.02 -7.84 3.69
C SER A 29 14.90 -8.97 3.18
N HIS A 30 14.90 -9.18 1.87
CA HIS A 30 15.77 -10.18 1.24
C HIS A 30 16.44 -9.58 0.02
N THR A 31 17.66 -10.05 -0.23
CA THR A 31 18.46 -9.68 -1.38
C THR A 31 18.46 -10.83 -2.36
N HIS A 32 18.42 -10.51 -3.65
CA HIS A 32 18.64 -11.50 -4.70
C HIS A 32 19.52 -10.91 -5.79
N THR A 33 20.26 -11.79 -6.43
CA THR A 33 21.14 -11.48 -7.55
C THR A 33 20.48 -12.00 -8.81
N CYS A 34 20.24 -11.12 -9.79
CA CYS A 34 19.66 -11.49 -11.07
C CYS A 34 20.68 -11.30 -12.19
N PHE A 35 20.69 -12.27 -13.11
CA PHE A 35 21.52 -12.26 -14.31
C PHE A 35 20.62 -11.94 -15.50
N HIS A 36 20.90 -10.82 -16.17
CA HIS A 36 20.16 -10.39 -17.36
C HIS A 36 21.09 -10.32 -18.56
N VAL A 37 20.55 -10.59 -19.74
CA VAL A 37 21.25 -10.48 -21.02
C VAL A 37 20.67 -9.29 -21.78
N HIS A 38 21.52 -8.33 -22.11
CA HIS A 38 21.13 -7.17 -22.91
C HIS A 38 21.38 -7.45 -24.38
N THR A 39 20.31 -7.42 -25.18
CA THR A 39 20.41 -7.49 -26.63
C THR A 39 20.34 -6.08 -27.20
N LYS A 40 21.39 -5.69 -27.93
CA LYS A 40 21.42 -4.42 -28.65
C LYS A 40 20.69 -4.58 -29.99
N ILE A 41 19.52 -3.94 -30.12
CA ILE A 41 18.76 -3.94 -31.36
C ILE A 41 19.39 -2.90 -32.29
N LEU A 42 20.04 -3.36 -33.38
CA LEU A 42 20.58 -2.49 -34.41
C LEU A 42 19.43 -2.00 -35.31
N SER A 43 19.33 -0.69 -35.50
CA SER A 43 18.44 -0.10 -36.50
C SER A 43 18.95 -0.45 -37.90
N ALA A 44 18.03 -0.64 -38.86
CA ALA A 44 18.39 -0.87 -40.26
C ALA A 44 19.28 0.27 -40.78
N PRO A 45 20.29 -0.03 -41.63
CA PRO A 45 21.12 1.00 -42.22
C PRO A 45 20.23 1.94 -43.03
N THR A 46 20.11 3.18 -42.58
CA THR A 46 19.61 4.27 -43.41
C THR A 46 20.75 4.65 -44.33
N ASP A 47 20.64 4.31 -45.61
CA ASP A 47 21.53 4.83 -46.64
C ASP A 47 21.62 6.35 -46.49
N GLY A 48 22.85 6.83 -46.37
CA GLY A 48 23.18 8.04 -45.65
C GLY A 48 22.60 9.33 -46.21
N THR A 49 22.21 10.21 -45.29
CA THR A 49 22.44 11.64 -45.41
C THR A 49 22.74 12.16 -44.01
N ALA A 50 23.94 12.71 -43.83
CA ALA A 50 24.32 13.41 -42.62
C ALA A 50 23.41 14.64 -42.45
N ASP A 51 22.75 14.74 -41.30
CA ASP A 51 22.66 16.04 -40.65
C ASP A 51 22.60 15.89 -39.13
N SER A 52 23.44 16.68 -38.48
CA SER A 52 23.65 16.70 -37.04
C SER A 52 22.89 17.88 -36.48
N GLU A 53 21.64 17.69 -36.10
CA GLU A 53 20.91 18.66 -35.27
C GLU A 53 20.22 17.98 -34.08
N GLU A 54 20.81 18.22 -32.92
CA GLU A 54 20.10 18.59 -31.69
C GLU A 54 19.10 17.59 -31.09
N LYS A 55 19.67 16.67 -30.30
CA LYS A 55 19.41 16.48 -28.87
C LYS A 55 18.24 17.27 -28.24
N SER A 56 17.01 17.05 -28.69
CA SER A 56 15.83 17.24 -27.84
C SER A 56 14.70 16.32 -28.29
N THR A 57 14.94 15.01 -28.13
CA THR A 57 13.83 14.08 -27.90
C THR A 57 13.16 14.51 -26.59
N SER A 58 12.28 15.49 -26.68
CA SER A 58 11.24 15.78 -25.72
C SER A 58 10.51 14.46 -25.53
N LYS A 59 10.96 13.72 -24.51
CA LYS A 59 10.35 12.48 -24.06
C LYS A 59 8.90 12.86 -23.80
N LYS A 60 8.03 12.56 -24.76
CA LYS A 60 6.58 12.57 -24.64
C LYS A 60 6.29 11.62 -23.50
N ARG A 61 6.36 12.13 -22.27
CA ARG A 61 5.97 11.41 -21.06
C ARG A 61 4.56 10.93 -21.37
N PRO A 62 4.27 9.62 -21.38
CA PRO A 62 2.92 9.17 -21.66
C PRO A 62 2.03 9.81 -20.59
N PHE A 63 1.22 10.79 -20.98
CA PHE A 63 0.35 11.55 -20.08
C PHE A 63 -0.51 10.59 -19.23
N GLY A 64 -0.86 9.43 -19.79
CA GLY A 64 -1.56 8.35 -19.10
C GLY A 64 -0.84 7.77 -17.87
N ASN A 65 0.50 7.68 -17.84
CA ASN A 65 1.20 7.19 -16.64
C ASN A 65 1.13 8.23 -15.50
N ARG A 66 1.29 9.52 -15.84
CA ARG A 66 1.17 10.60 -14.86
C ARG A 66 -0.23 10.64 -14.24
N GLU A 67 -1.26 10.48 -15.06
CA GLU A 67 -2.65 10.45 -14.60
C GLU A 67 -2.98 9.18 -13.79
N ALA A 68 -2.47 8.02 -14.22
CA ALA A 68 -2.63 6.77 -13.47
C ALA A 68 -2.02 6.84 -12.07
N VAL A 69 -0.80 7.38 -11.94
CA VAL A 69 -0.15 7.58 -10.64
C VAL A 69 -0.93 8.56 -9.76
N ARG A 70 -1.43 9.65 -10.34
CA ARG A 70 -2.28 10.61 -9.60
C ARG A 70 -3.54 9.93 -9.07
N LYS A 71 -4.28 9.23 -9.93
CA LYS A 71 -5.50 8.50 -9.57
C LYS A 71 -5.25 7.44 -8.50
N TYR A 72 -4.12 6.72 -8.57
CA TYR A 72 -3.72 5.76 -7.55
C TYR A 72 -3.48 6.43 -6.19
N ARG A 73 -2.75 7.55 -6.16
CA ARG A 73 -2.49 8.31 -4.93
C ARG A 73 -3.78 8.86 -4.33
N GLU A 74 -4.65 9.41 -5.17
CA GLU A 74 -5.96 9.92 -4.76
C GLU A 74 -6.83 8.81 -4.17
N LYS A 75 -6.93 7.65 -4.85
CA LYS A 75 -7.66 6.49 -4.33
C LYS A 75 -7.10 6.01 -2.99
N LYS A 76 -5.78 5.94 -2.86
CA LYS A 76 -5.13 5.50 -1.61
C LYS A 76 -5.38 6.50 -0.47
N LYS A 77 -5.32 7.80 -0.76
CA LYS A 77 -5.61 8.87 0.21
C LYS A 77 -7.09 8.83 0.65
N ALA A 78 -8.00 8.71 -0.30
CA ALA A 78 -9.44 8.63 -0.01
C ALA A 78 -9.80 7.40 0.81
N TRP A 79 -9.18 6.25 0.51
CA TRP A 79 -9.40 5.03 1.29
C TRP A 79 -8.87 5.16 2.72
N ALA A 80 -7.67 5.73 2.90
CA ALA A 80 -7.13 5.99 4.24
C ALA A 80 -8.03 6.94 5.04
N ALA A 81 -8.48 8.04 4.45
CA ALA A 81 -9.39 8.98 5.11
C ALA A 81 -10.72 8.32 5.51
N SER A 82 -11.32 7.53 4.61
CA SER A 82 -12.57 6.80 4.90
C SER A 82 -12.40 5.82 6.06
N LEU A 83 -11.25 5.14 6.15
CA LEU A 83 -10.97 4.20 7.24
C LEU A 83 -10.76 4.93 8.57
N GLU A 84 -10.08 6.08 8.55
CA GLU A 84 -9.91 6.93 9.73
C GLU A 84 -11.25 7.46 10.25
N ASP A 85 -12.15 7.87 9.36
CA ASP A 85 -13.50 8.33 9.70
C ASP A 85 -14.34 7.20 10.32
N GLU A 86 -14.29 5.98 9.76
CA GLU A 86 -15.00 4.82 10.31
C GLU A 86 -14.47 4.45 11.69
N VAL A 87 -13.15 4.47 11.90
CA VAL A 87 -12.54 4.23 13.20
C VAL A 87 -12.98 5.29 14.23
N ALA A 88 -13.06 6.57 13.84
CA ALA A 88 -13.54 7.63 14.71
C ALA A 88 -15.01 7.42 15.11
N GLN A 89 -15.88 7.08 14.15
CA GLN A 89 -17.29 6.79 14.39
C GLN A 89 -17.48 5.57 15.30
N LEU A 90 -16.75 4.47 15.03
CA LEU A 90 -16.82 3.26 15.85
C LEU A 90 -16.33 3.51 17.27
N ARG A 91 -15.26 4.30 17.46
CA ARG A 91 -14.78 4.70 18.79
C ARG A 91 -15.82 5.51 19.55
N GLU A 92 -16.50 6.44 18.87
CA GLU A 92 -17.56 7.23 19.49
C GLU A 92 -18.73 6.34 19.92
N HIS A 93 -19.19 5.46 19.03
CA HIS A 93 -20.28 4.53 19.33
C HIS A 93 -19.91 3.60 20.49
N ASN A 94 -18.69 3.07 20.50
CA ASN A 94 -18.20 2.23 21.59
C ASN A 94 -18.20 2.99 22.93
N ARG A 95 -17.73 4.25 22.93
CA ARG A 95 -17.78 5.11 24.12
C ARG A 95 -19.20 5.33 24.64
N GLN A 96 -20.17 5.52 23.75
CA GLN A 96 -21.57 5.67 24.13
C GLN A 96 -22.17 4.38 24.70
N LEU A 97 -21.88 3.24 24.08
CA LEU A 97 -22.31 1.93 24.57
C LEU A 97 -21.72 1.64 25.96
N MET A 98 -20.45 1.95 26.18
CA MET A 98 -19.80 1.79 27.48
C MET A 98 -20.46 2.64 28.57
N LYS A 99 -20.84 3.88 28.28
CA LYS A 99 -21.59 4.73 29.22
C LYS A 99 -22.95 4.13 29.57
N ARG A 100 -23.67 3.60 28.58
CA ARG A 100 -24.97 2.94 28.78
C ARG A 100 -24.83 1.69 29.63
N LEU A 101 -23.81 0.88 29.38
CA LEU A 101 -23.51 -0.34 30.14
C LEU A 101 -23.18 -0.02 31.61
N GLN A 102 -22.36 1.00 31.85
CA GLN A 102 -22.06 1.45 33.21
C GLN A 102 -23.30 1.96 33.95
N GLY A 103 -24.16 2.72 33.26
CA GLY A 103 -25.44 3.17 33.82
C GLY A 103 -26.38 2.02 34.15
N GLN A 104 -26.44 1.00 33.27
CA GLN A 104 -27.25 -0.20 33.51
C GLN A 104 -26.73 -1.00 34.72
N ALA A 105 -25.42 -1.22 34.83
CA ALA A 105 -24.83 -1.91 35.97
C ALA A 105 -25.10 -1.17 37.31
N ALA A 106 -25.06 0.16 37.30
CA ALA A 106 -25.42 0.97 38.47
C ALA A 106 -26.92 0.83 38.82
N LEU A 107 -27.80 0.80 37.83
CA LEU A 107 -29.23 0.58 38.04
C LEU A 107 -29.52 -0.82 38.60
N GLU A 108 -28.88 -1.86 38.06
CA GLU A 108 -29.00 -3.24 38.55
C GLU A 108 -28.50 -3.37 40.01
N ALA A 109 -27.40 -2.70 40.36
CA ALA A 109 -26.91 -2.66 41.73
C ALA A 109 -27.91 -2.00 42.69
N GLU A 110 -28.57 -0.92 42.27
CA GLU A 110 -29.60 -0.25 43.06
C GLU A 110 -30.88 -1.08 43.18
N VAL A 111 -31.30 -1.78 42.12
CA VAL A 111 -32.41 -2.74 42.17
C VAL A 111 -32.11 -3.85 43.17
N MET A 112 -30.89 -4.39 43.16
CA MET A 112 -30.48 -5.41 44.13
C MET A 112 -30.49 -4.85 45.55
N ARG A 113 -30.02 -3.61 45.77
CA ARG A 113 -30.07 -2.92 47.07
C ARG A 113 -31.50 -2.72 47.57
N LEU A 114 -32.43 -2.35 46.68
CA LEU A 114 -33.84 -2.12 47.00
C LEU A 114 -34.63 -3.43 47.18
N GLN A 115 -34.23 -4.51 46.49
CA GLN A 115 -34.84 -5.83 46.63
C GLN A 115 -34.35 -6.57 47.88
N VAL A 116 -33.18 -6.24 48.42
CA VAL A 116 -32.78 -6.70 49.74
C VAL A 116 -33.68 -5.99 50.75
N PRO A 117 -34.59 -6.72 51.44
CA PRO A 117 -35.58 -6.10 52.31
C PRO A 117 -34.89 -5.30 53.42
N ALA A 118 -35.14 -3.99 53.43
CA ALA A 118 -34.80 -3.15 54.56
C ALA A 118 -35.70 -3.53 55.74
N GLY A 119 -35.19 -4.38 56.62
CA GLY A 119 -35.83 -4.71 57.89
C GLY A 119 -36.47 -6.09 57.90
N GLY A 120 -35.98 -6.93 58.81
CA GLY A 120 -36.76 -8.04 59.33
C GLY A 120 -38.06 -7.48 59.87
N HIS A 121 -39.17 -7.81 59.20
CA HIS A 121 -40.49 -7.73 59.77
C HIS A 121 -40.58 -8.88 60.78
N GLN A 122 -40.01 -8.68 61.98
CA GLN A 122 -40.40 -9.46 63.15
C GLN A 122 -41.83 -9.01 63.52
N GLY A 123 -42.79 -9.51 62.76
CA GLY A 123 -44.14 -9.75 63.27
C GLY A 123 -44.12 -11.14 63.89
N GLU A 124 -43.89 -11.21 65.20
CA GLU A 124 -44.22 -12.39 65.98
C GLU A 124 -45.48 -12.04 66.78
N ASP A 125 -46.56 -12.76 66.48
CA ASP A 125 -47.82 -12.81 67.23
C ASP A 125 -47.65 -13.45 68.62
#